data_AF-A0A3M1DPW6-F1
#
_entry.id   AF-A0A3M1DPW6-F1
#
_cell.length_a   1.000
_cell.length_b   1.000
_cell.length_c   1.000
_cell.angle_alpha   90.00
_cell.angle_beta   90.00
_cell.angle_gamma   90.00
#
_symmetry.space_group_name_H-M   'P 1'
#
loop_
_entity.id
_entity.type
_entity.pdbx_description
1 polymer ?
#
loop_
_entity_poly.entity_id
_entity_poly.type
_entity_poly.pdbx_seq_one_letter_code
_entity_poly.pdbx_strand_id
1 'polypeptide(L)'
;MGVDVTVLVDGGRKTNHCSRGPAQRKVTDVTLVEVRLSDATVRWIEQDLASVYPGAHVKDRYPLMPRYNTTGLGTGQAALTFHFDPLDPGDYEIVVQSTQDDGQTQETVLSLHVWLMEATIIH
;
A
#
# COMPACT_ATOMS: atom_id res chain seq x y z
N MET A 1 0.93 11.42 14.22
CA MET A 1 1.94 11.86 13.22
C MET A 1 1.77 10.90 12.08
N GLY A 2 1.57 11.39 10.87
CA GLY A 2 1.38 10.57 9.68
C GLY A 2 2.39 10.92 8.60
N VAL A 3 2.48 10.06 7.60
CA VAL A 3 3.39 10.19 6.47
C VAL A 3 2.61 10.14 5.16
N ASP A 4 3.05 10.91 4.17
CA ASP A 4 2.51 10.80 2.82
C ASP A 4 3.22 9.67 2.08
N VAL A 5 2.46 8.65 1.67
CA VAL A 5 2.97 7.51 0.92
C VAL A 5 2.64 7.71 -0.55
N THR A 6 3.63 7.56 -1.42
CA THR A 6 3.46 7.57 -2.88
C THR A 6 3.84 6.22 -3.47
N VAL A 7 2.89 5.58 -4.13
CA VAL A 7 3.06 4.29 -4.82
C VAL A 7 3.09 4.54 -6.31
N LEU A 8 4.18 4.11 -6.97
CA LEU A 8 4.30 4.12 -8.42
C LEU A 8 3.81 2.79 -8.98
N VAL A 9 2.99 2.86 -10.03
CA VAL A 9 2.47 1.68 -10.75
C VAL A 9 2.77 1.81 -12.24
N ASP A 10 3.21 0.73 -12.85
CA ASP A 10 3.55 0.68 -14.26
C ASP A 10 2.47 -0.05 -15.06
N GLY A 11 2.20 0.46 -16.26
CA GLY A 11 1.39 -0.25 -17.25
C GLY A 11 2.17 -1.42 -17.87
N GLY A 12 1.47 -2.52 -18.07
CA GLY A 12 1.99 -3.74 -18.68
C GLY A 12 2.54 -3.52 -20.09
N ARG A 13 3.31 -4.48 -20.61
CA ARG A 13 3.85 -4.40 -21.98
C ARG A 13 2.74 -4.59 -23.01
N LYS A 14 2.66 -3.74 -24.04
CA LYS A 14 1.87 -3.99 -25.25
C LYS A 14 2.60 -5.04 -26.08
N THR A 15 1.94 -6.17 -26.31
CA THR A 15 2.41 -7.25 -27.18
C THR A 15 1.85 -7.05 -28.59
N ASN A 16 2.18 -5.94 -29.26
CA ASN A 16 1.85 -5.81 -30.69
C ASN A 16 3.05 -6.25 -31.55
N HIS A 17 2.79 -7.10 -32.54
CA HIS A 17 3.78 -7.63 -33.50
C HIS A 17 4.38 -6.58 -34.47
N CYS A 18 4.09 -5.29 -34.27
CA CYS A 18 4.63 -4.21 -35.09
C CYS A 18 5.93 -3.69 -34.45
N SER A 19 7.00 -3.57 -35.23
CA SER A 19 8.39 -3.28 -34.85
C SER A 19 8.67 -1.91 -34.21
N ARG A 20 7.70 -1.28 -33.53
CA ARG A 20 7.83 0.01 -32.83
C ARG A 20 8.09 -0.18 -31.32
N GLY A 21 9.16 -0.90 -30.97
CA GLY A 21 9.62 -1.04 -29.57
C GLY A 21 8.57 -1.59 -28.58
N PRO A 22 8.91 -1.76 -27.29
CA PRO A 22 7.91 -2.09 -26.29
C PRO A 22 7.08 -0.84 -25.97
N ALA A 23 5.87 -0.72 -26.52
CA ALA A 23 4.92 0.26 -26.01
C ALA A 23 4.38 -0.25 -24.66
N GLN A 24 4.27 0.61 -23.64
CA GLN A 24 3.56 0.27 -22.39
C GLN A 24 2.06 0.53 -22.55
N ARG A 25 1.25 -0.26 -21.85
CA ARG A 25 -0.18 -0.08 -21.64
C ARG A 25 -0.39 1.20 -20.85
N LYS A 26 -1.42 1.96 -21.17
CA LYS A 26 -1.74 3.14 -20.38
C LYS A 26 -2.46 2.71 -19.12
N VAL A 27 -2.09 3.28 -17.97
CA VAL A 27 -2.83 3.11 -16.72
C VAL A 27 -4.03 4.07 -16.76
N THR A 28 -5.24 3.54 -16.62
CA THR A 28 -6.50 4.30 -16.71
C THR A 28 -7.11 4.59 -15.35
N ASP A 29 -6.83 3.75 -14.36
CA ASP A 29 -7.30 3.92 -12.98
C ASP A 29 -6.27 3.34 -12.00
N VAL A 30 -6.22 3.91 -10.78
CA VAL A 30 -5.40 3.40 -9.68
C VAL A 30 -6.19 3.56 -8.39
N THR A 31 -6.39 2.45 -7.67
CA THR A 31 -7.17 2.40 -6.45
C THR A 31 -6.35 1.81 -5.32
N LEU A 32 -6.44 2.42 -4.14
CA LEU A 32 -5.95 1.81 -2.91
C LEU A 32 -6.97 0.76 -2.45
N VAL A 33 -6.55 -0.49 -2.41
CA VAL A 33 -7.40 -1.64 -2.05
C VAL A 33 -7.38 -1.88 -0.56
N GLU A 34 -6.18 -1.92 0.03
CA GLU A 34 -6.01 -2.30 1.42
C GLU A 34 -4.74 -1.67 2.01
N VAL A 35 -4.80 -1.34 3.30
CA VAL A 35 -3.63 -1.08 4.16
C VAL A 35 -3.81 -1.92 5.41
N ARG A 36 -2.91 -2.87 5.65
CA ARG A 36 -2.99 -3.78 6.79
C ARG A 36 -1.63 -4.04 7.42
N LEU A 37 -1.60 -4.43 8.69
CA LEU A 37 -0.41 -5.04 9.27
C LEU A 37 -0.12 -6.38 8.59
N SER A 38 1.15 -6.72 8.45
CA SER A 38 1.55 -8.06 8.01
C SER A 38 1.15 -9.10 9.07
N ASP A 39 0.84 -10.33 8.63
CA ASP A 39 0.52 -11.44 9.54
C ASP A 39 1.62 -11.69 10.57
N ALA A 40 2.88 -11.46 10.19
CA ALA A 40 4.03 -11.58 11.08
C ALA A 40 3.99 -10.53 12.20
N THR A 41 3.67 -9.28 11.86
CA THR A 41 3.55 -8.20 12.86
C THR A 41 2.37 -8.42 13.79
N VAL A 42 1.22 -8.84 13.25
CA VAL A 42 0.04 -9.19 14.06
C VAL A 42 0.40 -10.26 15.10
N ARG A 43 1.06 -11.35 14.66
CA ARG A 43 1.50 -12.41 15.58
C ARG A 43 2.47 -11.90 16.64
N TRP A 44 3.46 -11.09 16.24
CA TRP A 44 4.42 -10.52 17.18
C TRP A 44 3.73 -9.65 18.25
N ILE A 45 2.77 -8.80 17.87
CA ILE A 45 2.03 -7.95 18.83
C ILE A 45 1.18 -8.82 19.77
N GLU A 46 0.38 -9.73 19.21
CA GLU A 46 -0.61 -10.51 19.96
C GLU A 46 -0.01 -11.64 20.81
N GLN A 47 1.23 -12.08 20.51
CA GLN A 47 1.88 -13.18 21.21
C GLN A 47 3.10 -12.69 21.99
N ASP A 48 4.17 -12.32 21.27
CA ASP A 48 5.47 -12.05 21.89
C ASP A 48 5.41 -10.78 22.74
N LEU A 49 4.90 -9.68 22.18
CA LEU A 49 4.81 -8.41 22.88
C LEU A 49 3.80 -8.49 24.04
N ALA A 50 2.63 -9.09 23.80
CA ALA A 50 1.61 -9.31 24.83
C ALA A 50 2.10 -10.18 26.00
N SER A 51 3.04 -11.11 25.77
CA SER A 51 3.63 -11.93 26.84
C SER A 51 4.50 -11.12 27.81
N VAL A 52 5.17 -10.07 27.31
CA VAL A 52 6.06 -9.20 28.09
C VAL A 52 5.30 -8.01 28.67
N TYR A 53 4.32 -7.49 27.93
CA TYR A 53 3.51 -6.33 28.29
C TYR A 53 2.03 -6.70 28.29
N PRO A 54 1.48 -7.15 29.43
CA PRO A 54 0.07 -7.47 29.56
C PRO A 54 -0.80 -6.27 29.15
N GLY A 55 -1.58 -6.44 28.09
CA GLY A 55 -2.40 -5.39 27.49
C GLY A 55 -1.95 -4.94 26.09
N ALA A 56 -0.78 -5.39 25.60
CA ALA A 56 -0.44 -5.20 24.19
C ALA A 56 -1.38 -6.01 23.29
N HIS A 57 -1.98 -5.34 22.32
CA HIS A 57 -2.87 -5.91 21.32
C HIS A 57 -2.85 -5.00 20.09
N VAL A 58 -3.21 -5.53 18.92
CA VAL A 58 -3.42 -4.74 17.71
C VAL A 58 -4.60 -3.79 17.97
N LYS A 59 -4.44 -2.50 17.73
CA LYS A 59 -5.43 -1.45 18.07
C LYS A 59 -6.63 -1.38 17.10
N ASP A 60 -7.01 -2.53 16.52
CA ASP A 60 -8.07 -2.75 15.52
C ASP A 60 -7.67 -2.54 14.05
N ARG A 61 -8.49 -3.08 13.14
CA ARG A 61 -8.30 -3.03 11.67
C ARG A 61 -8.59 -1.63 11.14
N TYR A 62 -7.62 -1.04 10.46
CA TYR A 62 -7.81 0.18 9.69
C TYR A 62 -9.05 0.13 8.78
N PRO A 63 -10.09 0.95 9.04
CA PRO A 63 -11.01 1.33 8.00
C PRO A 63 -10.43 2.58 7.34
N LEU A 64 -9.32 2.44 6.61
CA LEU A 64 -8.78 3.55 5.83
C LEU A 64 -9.19 3.34 4.39
N MET A 65 -10.28 3.99 4.00
CA MET A 65 -10.33 4.59 2.68
C MET A 65 -9.70 5.98 2.83
N PRO A 66 -8.35 6.11 2.90
CA PRO A 66 -7.76 7.43 2.91
C PRO A 66 -8.14 8.08 1.58
N ARG A 67 -8.43 9.38 1.62
CA ARG A 67 -8.52 10.13 0.38
C ARG A 67 -7.15 10.06 -0.28
N TYR A 68 -7.10 9.46 -1.47
CA TYR A 68 -5.90 9.40 -2.27
C TYR A 68 -6.04 10.28 -3.50
N ASN A 69 -4.90 10.73 -4.01
CA ASN A 69 -4.80 11.43 -5.27
C ASN A 69 -4.01 10.60 -6.27
N THR A 70 -4.42 10.63 -7.53
CA THR A 70 -3.71 9.92 -8.61
C THR A 70 -3.11 10.92 -9.59
N THR A 71 -1.93 10.57 -10.12
CA THR A 71 -1.27 11.34 -11.18
C THR A 71 -0.74 10.39 -12.26
N GLY A 72 -0.47 10.90 -13.46
CA GLY A 72 0.07 10.08 -14.56
C GLY A 72 -0.92 9.15 -15.25
N LEU A 73 -2.21 9.18 -14.88
CA LEU A 73 -3.26 8.46 -15.61
C LEU A 73 -3.25 8.81 -17.10
N GLY A 74 -3.55 7.83 -17.95
CA GLY A 74 -3.47 7.93 -19.40
C GLY A 74 -2.06 7.78 -19.98
N THR A 75 -1.05 7.53 -19.14
CA THR A 75 0.34 7.26 -19.54
C THR A 75 0.80 5.85 -19.14
N GLY A 76 2.02 5.47 -19.51
CA GLY A 76 2.59 4.15 -19.19
C GLY A 76 2.91 3.94 -17.70
N GLN A 77 2.83 4.98 -16.88
CA GLN A 77 3.10 4.94 -15.45
C GLN A 77 2.15 5.91 -14.73
N ALA A 78 1.65 5.50 -13.57
CA ALA A 78 0.83 6.36 -12.71
C ALA A 78 1.34 6.32 -11.28
N ALA A 79 0.94 7.29 -10.47
CA ALA A 79 1.23 7.34 -9.06
C ALA A 79 -0.06 7.50 -8.26
N LEU A 80 -0.14 6.84 -7.11
CA LEU A 80 -1.16 7.06 -6.09
C LEU A 80 -0.49 7.60 -4.83
N THR A 81 -0.97 8.73 -4.33
CA THR A 81 -0.49 9.33 -3.08
C THR A 81 -1.61 9.41 -2.06
N PHE A 82 -1.33 9.01 -0.82
CA PHE A 82 -2.28 9.09 0.29
C PHE A 82 -1.57 9.36 1.62
N HIS A 83 -2.31 9.94 2.56
CA HIS A 83 -1.82 10.14 3.91
C HIS A 83 -2.04 8.88 4.75
N PHE A 84 -1.01 8.43 5.45
CA PHE A 84 -1.01 7.24 6.29
C PHE A 84 -0.64 7.59 7.72
N ASP A 85 -1.53 7.29 8.66
CA ASP A 85 -1.32 7.45 10.10
C ASP A 85 -1.17 6.07 10.77
N PRO A 86 0.06 5.61 11.10
CA PRO A 86 0.28 4.34 11.79
C PRO A 86 -0.41 4.30 13.17
N LEU A 87 -1.16 3.23 13.47
CA LEU A 87 -1.80 2.97 14.77
C LEU A 87 -0.92 2.07 15.65
N ASP A 88 -0.25 1.14 14.99
CA ASP A 88 0.60 0.13 15.59
C ASP A 88 1.99 0.15 14.94
N PRO A 89 3.04 -0.24 15.67
CA PRO A 89 4.37 -0.40 15.10
C PRO A 89 4.49 -1.72 14.33
N GLY A 90 5.46 -1.78 13.41
CA GLY A 90 5.84 -2.96 12.64
C GLY A 90 5.58 -2.82 11.15
N ASP A 91 5.47 -3.94 10.45
CA ASP A 91 5.39 -3.98 8.99
C ASP A 91 3.93 -3.89 8.51
N TYR A 92 3.69 -2.95 7.60
CA TYR A 92 2.44 -2.75 6.88
C TYR A 92 2.54 -3.22 5.43
N GLU A 93 1.47 -3.83 4.93
CA GLU A 93 1.24 -4.13 3.52
C GLU A 93 0.22 -3.15 2.95
N ILE A 94 0.61 -2.42 1.91
CA ILE A 94 -0.23 -1.48 1.17
C ILE A 94 -0.50 -2.09 -0.20
N VAL A 95 -1.76 -2.43 -0.47
CA VAL A 95 -2.20 -3.06 -1.71
C VAL A 95 -2.85 -2.00 -2.60
N VAL A 96 -2.24 -1.76 -3.76
CA VAL A 96 -2.75 -0.85 -4.78
C VAL A 96 -3.09 -1.64 -6.04
N GLN A 97 -4.28 -1.43 -6.58
CA GLN A 97 -4.68 -1.99 -7.87
C GLN A 97 -4.59 -0.91 -8.94
N SER A 98 -4.00 -1.25 -10.08
CA SER A 98 -4.01 -0.43 -11.29
C SER A 98 -4.86 -1.10 -12.36
N THR A 99 -5.58 -0.30 -13.14
CA THR A 99 -6.36 -0.74 -14.31
C THR A 99 -5.72 -0.19 -15.58
N GLN A 100 -5.66 -0.99 -16.63
CA GLN A 100 -5.01 -0.65 -17.89
C GLN A 100 -6.01 -0.29 -19.00
N ASP A 101 -5.51 0.23 -20.13
CA ASP A 101 -6.33 0.61 -21.30
C ASP A 101 -7.09 -0.54 -21.98
N ASP A 102 -6.72 -1.79 -21.69
CA ASP A 102 -7.41 -3.00 -22.14
C ASP A 102 -8.33 -3.62 -21.07
N GLY A 103 -8.50 -2.93 -19.94
CA GLY A 103 -9.34 -3.36 -18.83
C GLY A 103 -8.71 -4.40 -17.90
N GLN A 104 -7.47 -4.83 -18.14
CA GLN A 104 -6.78 -5.71 -17.20
C GLN A 104 -6.37 -4.94 -15.94
N THR A 105 -6.36 -5.65 -14.82
CA THR A 105 -5.94 -5.12 -13.52
C THR A 105 -4.67 -5.79 -13.03
N GLN A 106 -3.87 -5.06 -12.26
CA GLN A 106 -2.67 -5.56 -11.61
C GLN A 106 -2.55 -4.97 -10.21
N GLU A 107 -2.31 -5.84 -9.23
CA GLU A 107 -2.02 -5.45 -7.85
C GLU A 107 -0.51 -5.24 -7.64
N THR A 108 -0.19 -4.24 -6.83
CA THR A 108 1.15 -3.93 -6.33
C THR A 108 1.08 -3.89 -4.81
N VAL A 109 1.93 -4.67 -4.16
CA VAL A 109 2.05 -4.69 -2.70
C VAL A 109 3.32 -3.96 -2.30
N LEU A 110 3.18 -2.89 -1.52
CA LEU A 110 4.29 -2.15 -0.93
C LEU A 110 4.38 -2.48 0.56
N SER A 111 5.58 -2.79 1.04
CA SER A 111 5.85 -2.97 2.47
C SER A 111 6.38 -1.67 3.07
N LEU A 112 5.78 -1.22 4.18
CA LEU A 112 6.19 -0.05 4.95
C LEU A 112 6.46 -0.46 6.40
N HIS A 113 7.70 -0.25 6.88
CA HIS A 113 8.04 -0.50 8.27
C HIS A 113 7.85 0.75 9.12
N VAL A 114 7.14 0.63 10.24
CA VAL A 114 6.87 1.71 11.21
C VAL A 114 7.55 1.40 12.53
N TRP A 115 8.37 2.32 13.01
CA TRP A 115 9.10 2.16 14.27
C TRP A 115 8.26 2.59 15.49
N LEU A 116 8.55 1.98 16.64
CA LEU A 116 7.88 2.23 17.93
C LEU A 116 7.90 3.71 18.38
N MET A 117 8.85 4.53 17.93
CA MET A 117 8.89 5.95 18.26
C MET A 117 7.79 6.77 17.57
N GLU A 118 7.18 6.25 16.51
CA GLU A 118 6.06 6.90 15.81
C GLU A 118 4.69 6.49 16.37
N ALA A 119 4.62 5.38 17.12
CA ALA A 119 3.41 4.88 17.77
C ALA A 119 3.48 5.11 19.29
N THR A 120 2.87 6.19 19.78
CA THR A 120 2.84 6.51 21.22
C THR A 120 2.23 5.35 22.02
N ILE A 121 3.00 4.81 22.98
CA ILE A 121 2.49 3.96 24.06
C ILE A 121 1.92 4.90 25.12
N ILE A 122 0.60 4.84 25.34
CA ILE A 122 -0.06 5.53 26.45
C ILE A 122 -0.27 4.46 27.53
N HIS A 123 0.28 4.70 28.73
CA HIS A 123 0.14 3.83 29.91
C HIS A 123 -1.13 4.19 30.69
#